data_AF-A0A533BN10-F1
#
_entry.id   AF-A0A533BN10-F1
#
_cell.length_a   1.000
_cell.length_b   1.000
_cell.length_c   1.000
_cell.angle_alpha   90.00
_cell.angle_beta   90.00
_cell.angle_gamma   90.00
#
_symmetry.space_group_name_H-M   'P 1'
#
loop_
_entity.id
_entity.type
_entity.pdbx_description
1 polymer ?
#
loop_
_entity_poly.entity_id
_entity_poly.type
_entity_poly.pdbx_seq_one_letter_code
_entity_poly.pdbx_strand_id
1 'polypeptide(L)'
;MRYSAMAMLVCVMGVAAGCTITDTAGDLRGIKGVDGDKLTHINTRSYAINLFMEKPIVGDATLNATVQRFADEAKKVGATKVRIVQSDTSVMWWFPPLLGFILTPVYTNVAGDAILP
;
A
#
# COMPACT_ATOMS: atom_id res chain seq x y z
N MET A 1 34.46 4.70 -7.95
CA MET A 1 33.59 5.23 -6.86
C MET A 1 32.24 5.74 -7.35
N ARG A 2 32.14 6.58 -8.40
CA ARG A 2 30.84 7.10 -8.90
C ARG A 2 29.85 6.00 -9.34
N TYR A 3 30.31 4.97 -10.04
CA TYR A 3 29.46 3.86 -10.50
C TYR A 3 28.98 2.95 -9.36
N SER A 4 29.78 2.78 -8.29
CA SER A 4 29.42 1.96 -7.13
C SER A 4 28.30 2.59 -6.31
N ALA A 5 28.31 3.92 -6.15
CA ALA A 5 27.23 4.66 -5.49
C ALA A 5 25.92 4.59 -6.28
N MET A 6 26.00 4.67 -7.61
CA MET A 6 24.84 4.59 -8.50
C MET A 6 24.24 3.17 -8.53
N ALA A 7 25.07 2.13 -8.51
CA ALA A 7 24.62 0.74 -8.42
C ALA A 7 23.96 0.44 -7.05
N MET A 8 24.53 0.95 -5.95
CA MET A 8 23.95 0.80 -4.61
C MET A 8 22.59 1.50 -4.50
N LEU A 9 22.44 2.69 -5.08
CA LEU A 9 21.17 3.41 -5.13
C LEU A 9 20.09 2.60 -5.88
N VAL A 10 20.44 2.00 -7.02
CA VAL A 10 19.52 1.15 -7.80
C VAL A 10 19.10 -0.09 -7.02
N CYS A 11 20.04 -0.75 -6.32
CA CYS A 11 19.70 -1.90 -5.47
C CYS A 11 18.78 -1.51 -4.31
N VAL A 12 19.02 -0.39 -3.65
CA VAL A 12 18.18 0.09 -2.54
C VAL A 12 16.77 0.44 -3.03
N MET A 13 16.65 1.09 -4.19
CA MET A 13 15.33 1.36 -4.79
C MET A 13 14.59 0.08 -5.21
N GLY A 14 15.32 -0.95 -5.64
CA GLY A 14 14.74 -2.26 -5.96
C GLY A 14 14.17 -3.00 -4.75
N VAL A 15 14.77 -2.84 -3.57
CA VAL A 15 14.27 -3.45 -2.31
C VAL A 15 13.06 -2.70 -1.75
N ALA A 16 12.95 -1.40 -1.98
CA ALA A 16 11.78 -0.62 -1.57
C ALA A 16 10.53 -0.89 -2.42
N ALA A 17 10.71 -1.36 -3.67
CA ALA A 17 9.63 -1.85 -4.49
C ALA A 17 9.15 -3.21 -3.95
N GLY A 18 7.88 -3.33 -3.58
CA GLY A 18 7.31 -4.52 -2.94
C GLY A 18 7.03 -4.36 -1.45
N CYS A 19 7.46 -3.27 -0.84
CA CYS A 19 7.04 -2.93 0.52
C CYS A 19 5.55 -2.59 0.56
N THR A 20 4.89 -3.06 1.63
CA THR A 20 3.60 -2.53 2.06
C THR A 20 3.80 -1.78 3.36
N ILE A 21 3.23 -0.59 3.45
CA ILE A 21 3.22 0.25 4.63
C ILE A 21 1.78 0.32 5.11
N THR A 22 1.56 0.06 6.39
CA THR A 22 0.24 0.17 7.02
C THR A 22 0.30 1.15 8.17
N ASP A 23 -0.60 2.13 8.16
CA ASP A 23 -0.82 3.09 9.24
C ASP A 23 -2.15 2.80 9.92
N THR A 24 -2.16 2.81 11.25
CA THR A 24 -3.35 2.49 12.06
C THR A 24 -3.65 3.63 13.03
N ALA A 25 -4.90 4.09 13.04
CA ALA A 25 -5.42 5.12 13.93
C ALA A 25 -6.62 4.59 14.72
N GLY A 26 -6.42 4.27 16.00
CA GLY A 26 -7.43 3.65 16.88
C GLY A 26 -8.09 4.60 17.88
N ASP A 27 -7.52 5.77 18.16
CA ASP A 27 -8.12 6.75 19.08
C ASP A 27 -8.87 7.83 18.30
N LEU A 28 -10.16 7.57 18.06
CA LEU A 28 -11.07 8.52 17.43
C LEU A 28 -11.80 9.40 18.47
N ARG A 29 -11.18 9.64 19.64
CA ARG A 29 -11.72 10.51 20.70
C ARG A 29 -13.12 10.10 21.15
N GLY A 30 -13.38 8.80 21.22
CA GLY A 30 -14.66 8.24 21.65
C GLY A 30 -15.76 8.20 20.57
N ILE A 31 -15.46 8.57 19.32
CA ILE A 31 -16.38 8.37 18.20
C ILE A 31 -16.49 6.87 17.92
N LYS A 32 -17.72 6.36 18.05
CA LYS A 32 -18.06 4.96 17.81
C LYS A 32 -18.47 4.73 16.36
N GLY A 33 -18.29 3.50 15.89
CA GLY A 33 -18.80 3.06 14.60
C GLY A 33 -20.33 3.07 14.54
N VAL A 34 -20.86 2.80 13.34
CA VAL A 34 -22.31 2.84 13.05
C VAL A 34 -23.13 1.94 14.00
N ASP A 35 -22.53 0.85 14.49
CA ASP A 35 -23.16 -0.12 15.38
C ASP A 35 -22.83 0.09 16.87
N GLY A 36 -22.12 1.18 17.24
CA GLY A 36 -21.66 1.43 18.61
C GLY A 36 -20.33 0.76 18.98
N ASP A 37 -19.77 0.04 18.01
CA ASP A 37 -18.51 -0.70 18.06
C ASP A 37 -17.27 0.21 18.07
N LYS A 38 -16.16 -0.30 18.62
CA LYS A 38 -14.87 0.41 18.54
C LYS A 38 -14.38 0.40 17.10
N LEU A 39 -14.05 1.58 16.60
CA LEU A 39 -13.58 1.78 15.23
C LEU A 39 -12.08 2.04 15.23
N THR A 40 -11.34 1.32 14.39
CA THR A 40 -9.93 1.58 14.13
C THR A 40 -9.76 1.84 12.64
N HIS A 41 -9.26 3.01 12.28
CA HIS A 41 -8.97 3.32 10.89
C HIS A 41 -7.62 2.71 10.50
N ILE A 42 -7.57 1.98 9.41
CA ILE A 42 -6.36 1.37 8.88
C ILE A 42 -6.17 1.88 7.45
N ASN A 43 -4.95 2.27 7.13
CA ASN A 43 -4.56 2.67 5.80
C ASN A 43 -3.37 1.83 5.32
N THR A 44 -3.58 1.02 4.30
CA THR A 44 -2.58 0.10 3.75
C THR A 44 -2.17 0.53 2.36
N ARG A 45 -0.87 0.75 2.16
CA ARG A 45 -0.26 1.14 0.89
C ARG A 45 0.69 0.07 0.42
N SER A 46 0.50 -0.42 -0.80
CA SER A 46 1.41 -1.37 -1.45
C SER A 46 2.11 -0.71 -2.63
N TYR A 47 3.41 -0.95 -2.77
CA TYR A 47 4.24 -0.45 -3.86
C TYR A 47 4.72 -1.59 -4.75
N ALA A 48 4.76 -1.36 -6.05
CA ALA A 48 5.30 -2.28 -7.04
C ALA A 48 6.01 -1.53 -8.16
N ILE A 49 6.82 -2.27 -8.93
CA ILE A 49 7.37 -1.82 -10.21
C ILE A 49 6.80 -2.73 -11.30
N ASN A 50 6.17 -2.11 -12.29
CA ASN A 50 5.70 -2.78 -13.50
C ASN A 50 6.72 -2.62 -14.62
N LEU A 51 6.86 -3.67 -15.43
CA LEU A 51 7.51 -3.62 -16.71
C LEU A 51 6.49 -3.22 -17.77
N PHE A 52 6.83 -2.21 -18.57
CA PHE A 52 5.96 -1.66 -19.63
C PHE A 52 4.55 -1.30 -19.14
N MET A 53 4.43 -0.78 -17.92
CA MET A 53 3.17 -0.43 -17.24
C MET A 53 2.19 -1.59 -16.95
N GLU A 54 2.35 -2.75 -17.58
CA GLU A 54 1.37 -3.84 -17.52
C GLU A 54 1.74 -4.93 -16.50
N LYS A 55 2.99 -5.38 -16.51
CA LYS A 55 3.38 -6.59 -15.79
C LYS A 55 4.17 -6.26 -14.53
N PRO A 56 3.68 -6.55 -13.31
CA PRO A 56 4.48 -6.38 -12.11
C PRO A 56 5.72 -7.29 -12.18
N ILE A 57 6.90 -6.69 -12.02
CA ILE A 57 8.17 -7.42 -11.95
C ILE A 57 8.71 -7.50 -10.53
N VAL A 58 8.38 -6.51 -9.69
CA VAL A 58 8.77 -6.46 -8.27
C VAL A 58 7.57 -5.97 -7.47
N GLY A 59 7.21 -6.72 -6.44
CA GLY A 59 6.05 -6.41 -5.59
C GLY A 59 4.71 -6.75 -6.24
N ASP A 60 3.64 -6.52 -5.48
CA ASP A 60 2.26 -6.64 -5.94
C ASP A 60 1.47 -5.46 -5.36
N ALA A 61 1.21 -4.47 -6.21
CA ALA A 61 0.37 -3.31 -5.89
C ALA A 61 -1.00 -3.43 -6.55
N THR A 62 -1.47 -4.63 -6.86
CA THR A 62 -2.85 -4.80 -7.31
C THR A 62 -3.82 -4.44 -6.19
N LEU A 63 -5.01 -3.99 -6.56
CA LEU A 63 -6.07 -3.69 -5.60
C LEU A 63 -6.41 -4.92 -4.76
N ASN A 64 -6.52 -6.10 -5.38
CA ASN A 64 -6.84 -7.34 -4.68
C ASN A 64 -5.78 -7.69 -3.62
N ALA A 65 -4.50 -7.69 -3.99
CA ALA A 65 -3.42 -7.97 -3.04
C ALA A 65 -3.38 -6.94 -1.89
N THR A 66 -3.62 -5.66 -2.20
CA THR A 66 -3.64 -4.59 -1.19
C THR A 66 -4.83 -4.72 -0.24
N VAL A 67 -6.01 -5.08 -0.75
CA VAL A 67 -7.20 -5.36 0.07
C VAL A 67 -6.97 -6.58 0.96
N GLN A 68 -6.32 -7.63 0.46
CA GLN A 68 -5.95 -8.79 1.27
C GLN A 68 -4.99 -8.42 2.40
N ARG A 69 -3.94 -7.64 2.10
CA ARG A 69 -3.02 -7.13 3.12
C ARG A 69 -3.73 -6.25 4.15
N PHE A 70 -4.62 -5.36 3.71
CA PHE A 70 -5.47 -4.57 4.61
C PHE A 70 -6.33 -5.45 5.52
N ALA A 71 -6.96 -6.50 4.96
CA ALA A 71 -7.78 -7.43 5.73
C ALA A 71 -6.96 -8.22 6.75
N ASP A 72 -5.72 -8.61 6.42
CA ASP A 72 -4.82 -9.28 7.34
C ASP A 72 -4.39 -8.36 8.50
N GLU A 73 -4.14 -7.08 8.23
CA GLU A 73 -3.87 -6.09 9.28
C GLU A 73 -5.12 -5.81 10.15
N ALA A 74 -6.30 -5.74 9.54
CA ALA A 74 -7.56 -5.63 10.27
C ALA A 74 -7.81 -6.84 11.19
N LYS A 75 -7.48 -8.06 10.74
CA LYS A 75 -7.55 -9.26 11.59
C LYS A 75 -6.58 -9.20 12.76
N LYS A 76 -5.36 -8.68 12.57
CA LYS A 76 -4.36 -8.55 13.65
C LYS A 76 -4.84 -7.63 14.77
N VAL A 77 -5.62 -6.59 14.45
CA VAL A 77 -6.23 -5.71 15.46
C VAL A 77 -7.49 -6.30 16.10
N GLY A 78 -7.98 -7.47 15.63
CA GLY A 78 -9.14 -8.18 16.17
C GLY A 78 -10.47 -7.82 15.50
N ALA A 79 -10.44 -7.19 14.33
CA ALA A 79 -11.67 -6.77 13.64
C ALA A 79 -12.48 -7.97 13.13
N THR A 80 -13.81 -7.88 13.25
CA THR A 80 -14.76 -8.88 12.74
C THR A 80 -15.43 -8.44 11.44
N LYS A 81 -15.55 -7.13 11.24
CA LYS A 81 -16.03 -6.52 10.00
C LYS A 81 -15.05 -5.44 9.56
N VAL A 82 -14.99 -5.21 8.25
CA VAL A 82 -14.22 -4.11 7.68
C VAL A 82 -15.09 -3.30 6.73
N ARG A 83 -14.88 -1.98 6.69
CA ARG A 83 -15.50 -1.09 5.72
C ARG A 83 -14.42 -0.32 4.99
N ILE A 84 -14.25 -0.61 3.70
CA ILE A 84 -13.32 0.15 2.86
C ILE A 84 -13.96 1.50 2.55
N VAL A 85 -13.26 2.58 2.87
CA VAL A 85 -13.72 3.95 2.67
C VAL A 85 -13.10 4.54 1.41
N GLN A 86 -11.85 4.20 1.14
CA GLN A 86 -11.12 4.72 -0.01
C GLN A 86 -10.19 3.65 -0.59
N SER A 87 -10.22 3.53 -1.91
CA SER A 87 -9.22 2.78 -2.67
C SER A 87 -8.71 3.65 -3.81
N ASP A 88 -7.40 3.78 -3.93
CA ASP A 88 -6.74 4.50 -5.01
C ASP A 88 -5.61 3.64 -5.58
N THR A 89 -5.48 3.62 -6.91
CA THR A 89 -4.34 3.02 -7.61
C THR A 89 -3.77 4.05 -8.55
N SER A 90 -2.47 4.28 -8.43
CA SER A 90 -1.77 5.33 -9.15
C SER A 90 -0.55 4.77 -9.87
N VAL A 91 -0.46 5.06 -11.17
CA VAL A 91 0.62 4.63 -12.06
C VAL A 91 1.53 5.83 -12.34
N MET A 92 2.78 5.78 -11.88
CA MET A 92 3.70 6.92 -11.91
C MET A 92 4.63 6.87 -13.12
N TRP A 93 4.09 6.79 -14.33
CA TRP A 93 4.88 6.73 -15.57
C TRP A 93 5.81 7.94 -15.79
N TRP A 94 5.50 9.06 -15.15
CA TRP A 94 6.29 10.30 -15.20
C TRP A 94 7.52 10.28 -14.28
N PHE A 95 7.66 9.26 -13.42
CA PHE A 95 8.80 9.15 -12.50
C PHE A 95 9.25 7.69 -12.39
N PRO A 96 10.52 7.36 -12.71
CA PRO A 96 11.62 8.23 -13.15
C PRO A 96 11.50 8.71 -14.62
N PRO A 97 11.98 9.93 -14.96
CA PRO A 97 11.93 10.42 -16.34
C PRO A 97 12.71 9.50 -17.31
N LEU A 98 12.18 9.31 -18.52
CA LEU A 98 12.64 8.39 -19.58
C LEU A 98 12.49 6.89 -19.29
N LEU A 99 12.74 6.44 -18.06
CA LEU A 99 12.63 5.03 -17.70
C LEU A 99 11.24 4.61 -17.24
N GLY A 100 10.36 5.54 -16.87
CA GLY A 100 9.01 5.27 -16.38
C GLY A 100 8.09 4.52 -17.34
N PHE A 101 8.41 4.49 -18.64
CA PHE A 101 7.72 3.66 -19.64
C PHE A 101 8.16 2.20 -19.63
N ILE A 102 9.38 1.92 -19.17
CA ILE A 102 9.93 0.56 -19.09
C ILE A 102 9.78 0.03 -17.67
N LEU A 103 10.20 0.80 -16.67
CA LEU A 103 10.10 0.51 -15.25
C LEU A 103 9.18 1.53 -14.59
N THR A 104 7.91 1.16 -14.46
CA THR A 104 6.85 2.04 -13.99
C THR A 104 6.55 1.74 -12.53
N PRO A 105 6.82 2.66 -11.59
CA PRO A 105 6.39 2.46 -10.23
C PRO A 105 4.86 2.66 -10.13
N VAL A 106 4.23 1.76 -9.41
CA VAL A 106 2.79 1.74 -9.15
C VAL A 106 2.61 1.66 -7.65
N TYR A 107 1.64 2.41 -7.13
CA TYR A 107 1.19 2.20 -5.76
C TYR A 107 -0.32 2.07 -5.70
N THR A 108 -0.78 1.31 -4.73
CA THR A 108 -2.20 1.20 -4.40
C THR A 108 -2.39 1.44 -2.92
N ASN A 109 -3.40 2.24 -2.59
CA ASN A 109 -3.79 2.59 -1.25
C ASN A 109 -5.20 2.07 -0.98
N VAL A 110 -5.38 1.33 0.12
CA VAL A 110 -6.69 0.92 0.63
C VAL A 110 -6.80 1.43 2.05
N ALA A 111 -7.71 2.37 2.26
CA ALA A 111 -8.05 2.90 3.57
C ALA A 111 -9.45 2.46 3.96
N GLY A 112 -9.62 2.06 5.21
CA GLY A 112 -10.88 1.56 5.70
C GLY A 112 -10.92 1.44 7.21
N ASP A 113 -12.12 1.21 7.70
CA ASP A 113 -12.39 1.06 9.11
C ASP A 113 -12.45 -0.43 9.47
N ALA A 114 -11.63 -0.82 10.43
CA ALA A 114 -11.69 -2.09 11.13
C ALA A 114 -12.67 -1.95 12.30
N ILE A 115 -13.75 -2.73 12.26
CA ILE A 115 -14.82 -2.73 13.26
C ILE A 115 -14.58 -3.89 14.22
N LEU A 116 -14.45 -3.54 15.51
CA LEU A 116 -14.18 -4.45 16.61
C LEU A 116 -15.48 -4.76 17.36
N PRO A 117 -15.69 -6.01 17.82
CA PRO A 117 -16.85 -6.36 18.64
C PRO A 117 -16.85 -5.69 20.03
#